data_AF-A0A965AYQ1-F1
#
_entry.id   AF-A0A965AYQ1-F1
#
_cell.length_a   1.000
_cell.length_b   1.000
_cell.length_c   1.000
_cell.angle_alpha   90.00
_cell.angle_beta   90.00
_cell.angle_gamma   90.00
#
_symmetry.space_group_name_H-M   'P 1'
#
loop_
_entity.id
_entity.type
_entity.pdbx_description
1 polymer ?
#
loop_
_entity_poly.entity_id
_entity_poly.type
_entity_poly.pdbx_seq_one_letter_code
_entity_poly.pdbx_strand_id
1 'polypeptide(L)'
;EYAKDRGLIPSVIDAAADRLRPVILTTATTVLGLGPLLYERSSQAEFLKPTVVTLVYGLGFGMVLVLIVVPSLIAIQNDFQRFRVAFFKGLRMRNPGVRAMFVGSTIAIVGWLAATMGWVIVYDTLPAMLAGVFTTFGIGIGITTAFAAFLAGVVVLIAILTLVTHFNALMSWIRSRRLTPAE
;
A
#
# COMPACT_ATOMS: atom_id res chain seq x y z
N GLU A 1 -10.73 8.71 -24.06
CA GLU A 1 -11.81 7.84 -24.57
C GLU A 1 -11.46 6.34 -24.48
N TYR A 2 -10.24 5.91 -24.83
CA TYR A 2 -9.82 4.49 -24.84
C TYR A 2 -9.60 3.77 -23.49
N ALA A 3 -9.66 4.47 -22.36
CA ALA A 3 -9.35 3.88 -21.04
C ALA A 3 -10.54 3.20 -20.34
N LYS A 4 -11.76 3.29 -20.91
CA LYS A 4 -12.98 2.78 -20.25
C LYS A 4 -13.29 1.30 -20.55
N ASP A 5 -12.78 0.77 -21.67
CA ASP A 5 -13.15 -0.56 -22.18
C ASP A 5 -12.00 -1.58 -22.27
N ARG A 6 -10.73 -1.19 -21.99
CA ARG A 6 -9.63 -2.17 -21.93
C ARG A 6 -9.56 -2.79 -20.54
N GLY A 7 -9.39 -4.11 -20.49
CA GLY A 7 -9.04 -4.81 -19.26
C GLY A 7 -7.80 -4.20 -18.59
N LEU A 8 -7.65 -4.41 -17.28
CA LEU A 8 -6.49 -3.88 -16.55
C LEU A 8 -5.16 -4.41 -17.08
N ILE A 9 -5.11 -5.71 -17.37
CA ILE A 9 -3.91 -6.38 -17.87
C ILE A 9 -3.42 -5.74 -19.18
N PRO A 10 -4.24 -5.57 -20.23
CA PRO A 10 -3.78 -4.91 -21.45
C PRO A 10 -3.34 -3.46 -21.22
N SER A 11 -4.02 -2.71 -20.34
CA SER A 11 -3.62 -1.34 -20.02
C SER A 11 -2.25 -1.24 -19.33
N VAL A 12 -1.92 -2.20 -18.46
CA VAL A 12 -0.62 -2.28 -17.80
C VAL A 12 0.47 -2.71 -18.78
N ILE A 13 0.17 -3.65 -19.68
CA ILE A 13 1.10 -4.11 -20.73
C ILE A 13 1.44 -2.96 -21.68
N ASP A 14 0.44 -2.21 -22.16
CA ASP A 14 0.64 -1.06 -23.03
C ASP A 14 1.50 0.01 -22.32
N ALA A 15 1.18 0.33 -21.06
CA ALA A 15 1.96 1.28 -20.26
C ALA A 15 3.42 0.84 -20.06
N ALA A 16 3.67 -0.48 -19.93
CA ALA A 16 5.02 -1.02 -19.85
C ALA A 16 5.77 -0.92 -21.19
N ALA A 17 5.09 -1.23 -22.30
CA ALA A 17 5.65 -1.16 -23.64
C ALA A 17 6.00 0.28 -24.05
N ASP A 18 5.16 1.25 -23.71
CA ASP A 18 5.39 2.68 -23.98
C ASP A 18 6.61 3.22 -23.22
N ARG A 19 6.95 2.64 -22.07
CA ARG A 19 8.13 3.00 -21.26
C ARG A 19 9.42 2.37 -21.80
N LEU A 20 9.33 1.21 -22.46
CA LEU A 20 10.47 0.47 -22.96
C LEU A 20 11.29 1.28 -23.97
N ARG A 21 10.62 1.87 -24.97
CA ARG A 21 11.26 2.65 -26.04
C ARG A 21 12.06 3.85 -25.52
N PRO A 22 11.46 4.77 -24.73
CA PRO A 22 12.17 5.95 -24.25
C PRO A 22 13.37 5.60 -23.36
N VAL A 23 13.22 4.62 -22.47
CA VAL A 23 14.27 4.24 -21.51
C VAL A 23 15.45 3.60 -22.24
N ILE A 24 15.21 2.67 -23.17
CA ILE A 24 16.28 2.08 -23.97
C ILE A 24 17.01 3.15 -24.79
N LEU A 25 16.28 4.08 -25.41
CA LEU A 25 16.89 5.16 -26.20
C LEU A 25 17.75 6.09 -25.36
N THR A 26 17.28 6.48 -24.17
CA THR A 26 18.07 7.34 -23.27
C THR A 26 19.30 6.62 -22.77
N THR A 27 19.17 5.37 -22.29
CA THR A 27 20.32 4.58 -21.84
C THR A 27 21.31 4.37 -22.98
N ALA A 28 20.85 3.98 -24.17
CA ALA A 28 21.72 3.80 -25.34
C ALA A 28 22.47 5.08 -25.71
N THR A 29 21.77 6.22 -25.78
CA THR A 29 22.42 7.51 -26.07
C THR A 29 23.42 7.92 -24.99
N THR A 30 23.15 7.69 -23.70
CA THR A 30 24.11 8.01 -22.63
C THR A 30 25.35 7.13 -22.72
N VAL A 31 25.19 5.83 -22.94
CA VAL A 31 26.33 4.90 -23.07
C VAL A 31 27.15 5.21 -24.32
N LEU A 32 26.50 5.46 -25.45
CA LEU A 32 27.17 5.82 -26.70
C LEU A 32 27.84 7.20 -26.61
N GLY A 33 27.21 8.18 -25.95
CA GLY A 33 27.76 9.52 -25.77
C GLY A 33 28.96 9.59 -24.83
N LEU A 34 29.03 8.67 -23.86
CA LEU A 34 30.18 8.54 -22.96
C LEU A 34 31.27 7.60 -23.50
N GLY A 35 30.96 6.80 -24.52
CA GLY A 35 31.88 5.89 -25.19
C GLY A 35 33.21 6.53 -25.62
N PRO A 36 33.23 7.70 -26.28
CA PRO A 36 34.47 8.35 -26.72
C PRO A 36 35.42 8.70 -25.58
N LEU A 37 34.89 9.09 -24.40
CA LEU A 37 35.70 9.44 -23.23
C LEU A 37 36.50 8.25 -22.68
N LEU A 38 36.06 7.01 -22.95
CA LEU A 38 36.79 5.81 -22.58
C LEU A 38 38.03 5.57 -23.46
N TYR A 39 38.03 6.07 -24.70
CA TYR A 39 39.14 5.91 -25.66
C TYR A 39 40.18 7.03 -25.58
N GLU A 40 39.86 8.15 -24.92
CA GLU A 40 40.78 9.26 -24.72
C GLU A 40 41.94 8.87 -23.76
N ARG A 41 43.19 9.13 -24.15
CA ARG A 41 44.39 8.81 -23.35
C ARG A 41 45.03 10.01 -22.65
N SER A 42 44.36 11.17 -22.64
CA SER A 42 44.85 12.35 -21.93
C SER A 42 44.87 12.11 -20.41
N SER A 43 45.88 12.66 -19.70
CA SER A 43 46.03 12.53 -18.24
C SER A 43 44.83 13.10 -17.47
N GLN A 44 44.11 14.07 -18.03
CA GLN A 44 42.85 14.58 -17.47
C GLN A 44 41.67 13.61 -17.66
N ALA A 45 41.67 12.81 -18.72
CA ALA A 45 40.62 11.82 -18.99
C ALA A 45 40.78 10.56 -18.13
N GLU A 46 42.00 10.24 -17.70
CA GLU A 46 42.27 9.06 -16.86
C GLU A 46 41.63 9.16 -15.47
N PHE A 47 41.52 10.36 -14.90
CA PHE A 47 40.77 10.62 -13.67
C PHE A 47 39.25 10.47 -13.84
N LEU A 48 38.71 10.67 -15.05
CA LEU A 48 37.27 10.61 -15.33
C LEU A 48 36.79 9.19 -15.68
N LYS A 49 37.67 8.31 -16.16
CA LYS A 49 37.34 6.92 -16.54
C LYS A 49 36.63 6.14 -15.43
N PRO A 50 37.09 6.13 -14.16
CA PRO A 50 36.43 5.35 -13.10
C PRO A 50 34.98 5.77 -12.85
N THR A 51 34.71 7.09 -12.93
CA THR A 51 33.38 7.66 -12.73
C THR A 51 32.45 7.30 -13.88
N VAL A 52 32.93 7.37 -15.13
CA VAL A 52 32.13 7.04 -16.31
C VAL A 52 31.78 5.55 -16.34
N VAL A 53 32.74 4.67 -16.02
CA VAL A 53 32.51 3.22 -16.01
C VAL A 53 31.44 2.83 -14.99
N THR A 54 31.51 3.38 -13.77
CA THR A 54 30.51 3.10 -12.74
C THR A 54 29.12 3.63 -13.12
N LEU A 55 29.05 4.81 -13.74
CA LEU A 55 27.79 5.39 -14.20
C LEU A 55 27.16 4.59 -15.35
N VAL A 56 27.93 4.20 -16.36
CA VAL A 56 27.43 3.38 -17.50
C VAL A 56 26.92 2.03 -17.03
N TYR A 57 27.66 1.34 -16.15
CA TYR A 57 27.20 0.07 -15.58
C TYR A 57 25.94 0.25 -14.72
N GLY A 58 25.92 1.28 -13.86
CA GLY A 58 24.78 1.60 -13.01
C GLY A 58 23.53 1.95 -13.82
N LEU A 59 23.68 2.69 -14.92
CA LEU A 59 22.57 3.05 -15.82
C LEU A 59 22.03 1.83 -16.57
N GLY A 60 22.91 0.96 -17.07
CA GLY A 60 22.53 -0.27 -17.77
C GLY A 60 21.76 -1.23 -16.87
N PHE A 61 22.25 -1.45 -15.64
CA PHE A 61 21.54 -2.27 -14.66
C PHE A 61 20.25 -1.59 -14.17
N GLY A 62 20.30 -0.29 -13.91
CA GLY A 62 19.16 0.52 -13.49
C GLY A 62 18.02 0.52 -14.51
N MET A 63 18.32 0.55 -15.81
CA MET A 63 17.33 0.40 -16.87
C MET A 63 16.51 -0.88 -16.71
N VAL A 64 17.17 -2.03 -16.52
CA VAL A 64 16.48 -3.32 -16.35
C VAL A 64 15.60 -3.31 -15.11
N LEU A 65 16.11 -2.78 -14.00
CA LEU A 65 15.33 -2.61 -12.77
C LEU A 65 14.08 -1.74 -12.99
N VAL A 66 14.23 -0.57 -13.62
CA VAL A 66 13.13 0.36 -13.87
C VAL A 66 12.05 -0.27 -14.75
N LEU A 67 12.43 -1.04 -15.78
CA LEU A 67 11.48 -1.73 -16.65
C LEU A 67 10.61 -2.76 -15.92
N ILE A 68 11.12 -3.37 -14.84
CA ILE A 68 10.37 -4.31 -14.00
C ILE A 68 9.56 -3.57 -12.92
N VAL A 69 10.18 -2.57 -12.27
CA VAL A 69 9.62 -1.88 -11.11
C VAL A 69 8.48 -0.94 -11.49
N VAL A 70 8.58 -0.22 -12.61
CA VAL A 70 7.56 0.74 -13.06
C VAL A 70 6.19 0.07 -13.32
N PRO A 71 6.06 -1.00 -14.12
CA PRO A 71 4.77 -1.65 -14.33
C PRO A 71 4.23 -2.26 -13.04
N SER A 72 5.09 -2.80 -12.19
CA SER A 72 4.72 -3.33 -10.87
C SER A 72 4.12 -2.24 -9.97
N LEU A 73 4.73 -1.05 -9.94
CA LEU A 73 4.22 0.10 -9.19
C LEU A 73 2.87 0.58 -9.73
N ILE A 74 2.66 0.62 -11.05
CA ILE A 74 1.39 1.01 -11.65
C ILE A 74 0.28 0.01 -11.27
N ALA A 75 0.57 -1.29 -11.30
CA ALA A 75 -0.36 -2.32 -10.88
C ALA A 75 -0.76 -2.15 -9.39
N ILE A 76 0.23 -1.96 -8.51
CA ILE A 76 0.01 -1.73 -7.07
C ILE A 76 -0.83 -0.48 -6.84
N GLN A 77 -0.52 0.64 -7.50
CA GLN A 77 -1.29 1.88 -7.35
C GLN A 77 -2.76 1.68 -7.72
N ASN A 78 -3.04 0.92 -8.77
CA ASN A 78 -4.40 0.59 -9.16
C ASN A 78 -5.13 -0.26 -8.11
N ASP A 79 -4.44 -1.21 -7.47
CA ASP A 79 -5.02 -1.99 -6.37
C ASP A 79 -5.33 -1.12 -5.15
N PHE A 80 -4.45 -0.18 -4.81
CA PHE A 80 -4.70 0.82 -3.78
C PHE A 80 -5.89 1.73 -4.12
N GLN A 81 -6.06 2.15 -5.38
CA GLN A 81 -7.21 2.94 -5.82
C GLN A 81 -8.51 2.16 -5.66
N ARG A 82 -8.53 0.87 -6.01
CA ARG A 82 -9.70 -0.01 -5.81
C ARG A 82 -10.06 -0.12 -4.33
N PHE A 83 -9.07 -0.33 -3.48
CA PHE A 83 -9.27 -0.39 -2.02
C PHE A 83 -9.82 0.94 -1.48
N ARG A 84 -9.25 2.07 -1.92
CA ARG A 84 -9.68 3.42 -1.53
C ARG A 84 -11.11 3.72 -1.99
N VAL A 85 -11.46 3.42 -3.24
CA VAL A 85 -12.81 3.65 -3.77
C VAL A 85 -13.83 2.74 -3.08
N ALA A 86 -13.49 1.49 -2.79
CA ALA A 86 -14.34 0.58 -2.02
C ALA A 86 -14.59 1.10 -0.60
N PHE A 87 -13.55 1.60 0.06
CA PHE A 87 -13.63 2.22 1.37
C PHE A 87 -14.56 3.45 1.36
N PHE A 88 -14.37 4.39 0.41
CA PHE A 88 -15.23 5.57 0.31
C PHE A 88 -16.66 5.25 -0.14
N LYS A 89 -16.88 4.22 -0.98
CA LYS A 89 -18.23 3.72 -1.28
C LYS A 89 -18.91 3.11 -0.06
N GLY A 90 -18.17 2.50 0.86
CA GLY A 90 -18.67 2.05 2.15
C GLY A 90 -19.29 3.18 2.98
N LEU A 91 -18.69 4.37 2.96
CA LEU A 91 -19.27 5.56 3.62
C LEU A 91 -20.50 6.12 2.90
N ARG A 92 -20.72 5.79 1.62
CA ARG A 92 -21.81 6.32 0.79
C ARG A 92 -22.95 5.31 0.56
N MET A 93 -23.02 4.23 1.33
CA MET A 93 -24.13 3.27 1.24
C MET A 93 -25.47 3.96 1.54
N ARG A 94 -26.50 3.66 0.73
CA ARG A 94 -27.83 4.30 0.78
C ARG A 94 -28.64 3.94 2.03
N ASN A 95 -28.27 2.86 2.74
CA ASN A 95 -28.91 2.47 3.98
C ASN A 95 -28.22 3.15 5.19
N PRO A 96 -28.90 4.07 5.91
CA PRO A 96 -28.29 4.85 6.98
C PRO A 96 -27.80 3.98 8.16
N GLY A 97 -28.40 2.82 8.41
CA GLY A 97 -27.96 1.91 9.47
C GLY A 97 -26.59 1.28 9.19
N VAL A 98 -26.37 0.82 7.96
CA VAL A 98 -25.08 0.24 7.54
C VAL A 98 -23.99 1.32 7.47
N ARG A 99 -24.35 2.53 7.05
CA ARG A 99 -23.44 3.69 7.04
C ARG A 99 -22.98 4.08 8.44
N ALA A 100 -23.91 4.18 9.40
CA ALA A 100 -23.56 4.52 10.79
C ALA A 100 -22.62 3.48 11.41
N MET A 101 -22.82 2.20 11.11
CA MET A 101 -21.90 1.13 11.54
C MET A 101 -20.51 1.25 10.91
N PHE A 102 -20.42 1.53 9.61
CA PHE A 102 -19.13 1.65 8.90
C PHE A 102 -18.33 2.90 9.31
N VAL A 103 -19.03 4.01 9.61
CA VAL A 103 -18.40 5.23 10.11
C VAL A 103 -18.00 5.06 11.59
N GLY A 104 -18.89 4.50 12.42
CA GLY A 104 -18.58 4.22 13.82
C GLY A 104 -17.39 3.28 13.98
N SER A 105 -17.28 2.28 13.10
CA SER A 105 -16.14 1.36 13.08
C SER A 105 -14.84 2.05 12.69
N THR A 106 -14.89 2.91 11.67
CA THR A 106 -13.72 3.68 11.23
C THR A 106 -13.23 4.59 12.36
N ILE A 107 -14.16 5.24 13.08
CA ILE A 107 -13.84 6.08 14.23
C ILE A 107 -13.24 5.26 15.38
N ALA A 108 -13.81 4.08 15.69
CA ALA A 108 -13.29 3.22 16.74
C ALA A 108 -11.88 2.69 16.44
N ILE A 109 -11.60 2.30 15.18
CA ILE A 109 -10.27 1.86 14.74
C ILE A 109 -9.26 3.01 14.84
N VAL A 110 -9.62 4.20 14.34
CA VAL A 110 -8.74 5.37 14.38
C VAL A 110 -8.48 5.82 15.82
N GLY A 111 -9.51 5.79 16.67
CA GLY A 111 -9.37 6.09 18.10
C GLY A 111 -8.46 5.09 18.82
N TRP A 112 -8.62 3.79 18.54
CA TRP A 112 -7.76 2.75 19.10
C TRP A 112 -6.32 2.85 18.60
N LEU A 113 -6.12 3.16 17.32
CA LEU A 113 -4.79 3.40 16.73
C LEU A 113 -4.12 4.60 17.39
N ALA A 114 -4.83 5.72 17.54
CA ALA A 114 -4.31 6.91 18.20
C ALA A 114 -3.94 6.63 19.66
N ALA A 115 -4.76 5.85 20.37
CA ALA A 115 -4.49 5.48 21.76
C ALA A 115 -3.33 4.49 21.92
N THR A 116 -3.06 3.64 20.93
CA THR A 116 -2.02 2.60 21.00
C THR A 116 -0.71 3.03 20.37
N MET A 117 -0.71 3.43 19.09
CA MET A 117 0.48 3.90 18.39
C MET A 117 0.78 5.38 18.65
N GLY A 118 -0.25 6.24 18.68
CA GLY A 118 -0.04 7.67 18.92
C GLY A 118 0.52 7.97 20.31
N TRP A 119 0.08 7.21 21.32
CA TRP A 119 0.63 7.30 22.67
C TRP A 119 2.09 6.82 22.73
N VAL A 120 2.41 5.68 22.09
CA VAL A 120 3.78 5.13 22.10
C VAL A 120 4.77 6.02 21.35
N ILE A 121 4.37 6.62 20.22
CA ILE A 121 5.26 7.50 19.43
C ILE A 121 5.62 8.79 20.20
N VAL A 122 4.72 9.30 21.03
CA VAL A 122 4.93 10.56 21.77
C VAL A 122 5.58 10.34 23.13
N TYR A 123 5.24 9.24 23.80
CA TYR A 123 5.63 9.01 25.20
C TYR A 123 6.64 7.87 25.38
N ASP A 124 7.06 7.17 24.32
CA ASP A 124 7.94 5.98 24.33
C ASP A 124 7.50 4.91 25.36
N THR A 125 6.24 4.94 25.79
CA THR A 125 5.69 4.12 26.86
C THR A 125 4.36 3.53 26.40
N LEU A 126 4.12 2.26 26.77
CA LEU A 126 2.83 1.63 26.54
C LEU A 126 1.79 2.23 27.52
N PRO A 127 0.53 2.43 27.09
CA PRO A 127 -0.56 2.79 27.99
C PRO A 127 -0.62 1.81 29.17
N ALA A 128 -0.84 2.31 30.38
CA ALA A 128 -0.71 1.54 31.63
C ALA A 128 -1.49 0.21 31.64
N MET A 129 -2.66 0.14 30.98
CA MET A 129 -3.46 -1.08 30.87
C MET A 129 -2.82 -2.16 29.99
N LEU A 130 -2.07 -1.77 28.95
CA LEU A 130 -1.34 -2.71 28.09
C LEU A 130 0.02 -3.04 28.69
N ALA A 131 0.71 -2.06 29.28
CA ALA A 131 1.99 -2.26 29.95
C ALA A 131 1.90 -3.38 31.01
N GLY A 132 0.84 -3.41 31.82
CA GLY A 132 0.63 -4.45 32.84
C GLY A 132 0.41 -5.86 32.27
N VAL A 133 -0.23 -5.98 31.10
CA VAL A 133 -0.42 -7.28 30.43
C VAL A 133 0.91 -7.78 29.86
N PHE A 134 1.64 -6.93 29.13
CA PHE A 134 2.90 -7.32 28.49
C PHE A 134 4.04 -7.61 29.48
N THR A 135 4.11 -6.90 30.61
CA THR A 135 5.07 -7.20 31.68
C THR A 135 4.75 -8.52 32.39
N THR A 136 3.47 -8.89 32.54
CA THR A 136 3.05 -10.18 33.10
C THR A 136 3.46 -11.36 32.20
N PHE A 137 3.51 -11.17 30.88
CA PHE A 137 3.98 -12.18 29.92
C PHE A 137 5.50 -12.15 29.68
N GLY A 138 6.27 -11.32 30.39
CA GLY A 138 7.73 -11.25 30.25
C GLY A 138 8.23 -10.71 28.91
N ILE A 139 7.38 -9.98 28.17
CA ILE A 139 7.72 -9.47 26.84
C ILE A 139 8.28 -8.04 26.98
N GLY A 140 9.49 -7.81 26.45
CA GLY A 140 10.17 -6.51 26.55
C GLY A 140 9.36 -5.33 25.96
N ILE A 141 9.38 -4.19 26.63
CA ILE A 141 8.69 -2.98 26.18
C ILE A 141 9.55 -2.33 25.09
N GLY A 142 9.07 -2.31 23.85
CA GLY A 142 9.80 -1.79 22.71
C GLY A 142 8.91 -1.56 21.50
N ILE A 143 9.46 -0.88 20.48
CA ILE A 143 8.73 -0.53 19.25
C ILE A 143 8.12 -1.76 18.56
N THR A 144 8.79 -2.92 18.65
CA THR A 144 8.32 -4.19 18.11
C THR A 144 7.08 -4.74 18.83
N THR A 145 6.99 -4.59 20.15
CA THR A 145 5.84 -5.06 20.94
C THR A 145 4.65 -4.12 20.83
N ALA A 146 4.89 -2.81 20.73
CA ALA A 146 3.87 -1.84 20.37
C ALA A 146 3.28 -2.09 18.98
N PHE A 147 4.12 -2.43 18.00
CA PHE A 147 3.67 -2.78 16.65
C PHE A 147 2.86 -4.09 16.61
N ALA A 148 3.28 -5.11 17.36
CA ALA A 148 2.54 -6.37 17.48
C ALA A 148 1.17 -6.18 18.18
N ALA A 149 1.11 -5.37 19.23
CA ALA A 149 -0.14 -5.03 19.91
C ALA A 149 -1.10 -4.24 19.01
N PHE A 150 -0.57 -3.33 18.19
CA PHE A 150 -1.33 -2.61 17.18
C PHE A 150 -1.91 -3.56 16.11
N LEU A 151 -1.09 -4.45 15.55
CA LEU A 151 -1.52 -5.46 14.58
C LEU A 151 -2.61 -6.38 15.14
N ALA A 152 -2.43 -6.88 16.37
CA ALA A 152 -3.42 -7.70 17.05
C ALA A 152 -4.74 -6.93 17.28
N GLY A 153 -4.66 -5.66 17.69
CA GLY A 153 -5.83 -4.80 17.87
C GLY A 153 -6.60 -4.56 16.58
N VAL A 154 -5.90 -4.34 15.46
CA VAL A 154 -6.51 -4.15 14.13
C VAL A 154 -7.21 -5.42 13.66
N VAL A 155 -6.59 -6.60 13.82
CA VAL A 155 -7.19 -7.88 13.44
C VAL A 155 -8.45 -8.17 14.26
N VAL A 156 -8.42 -7.92 15.57
CA VAL A 156 -9.58 -8.10 16.46
C VAL A 156 -10.72 -7.14 16.10
N LEU A 157 -10.41 -5.87 15.81
CA LEU A 157 -11.42 -4.90 15.37
C LEU A 157 -12.05 -5.32 14.04
N ILE A 158 -11.25 -5.77 13.07
CA ILE A 158 -11.76 -6.27 11.78
C ILE A 158 -12.66 -7.50 12.00
N ALA A 159 -12.27 -8.44 12.86
CA ALA A 159 -13.05 -9.63 13.17
C ALA A 159 -14.37 -9.32 13.88
N ILE A 160 -14.37 -8.37 14.83
CA ILE A 160 -15.61 -7.92 15.49
C ILE A 160 -16.56 -7.29 14.48
N LEU A 161 -16.04 -6.52 13.51
CA LEU A 161 -16.84 -5.83 12.52
C LEU A 161 -17.45 -6.76 11.47
N THR A 162 -16.71 -7.77 11.00
CA THR A 162 -17.26 -8.79 10.12
C THR A 162 -18.36 -9.59 10.81
N LEU A 163 -18.21 -9.85 12.11
CA LEU A 163 -19.19 -10.57 12.91
C LEU A 163 -20.46 -9.74 13.14
N VAL A 164 -20.31 -8.46 13.51
CA VAL A 164 -21.42 -7.52 13.74
C VAL A 164 -22.21 -7.23 12.44
N THR A 165 -21.53 -7.12 11.30
CA THR A 165 -22.19 -6.92 10.00
C THR A 165 -22.93 -8.17 9.54
N HIS A 166 -22.36 -9.36 9.70
CA HIS A 166 -23.05 -10.63 9.44
C HIS A 166 -24.26 -10.81 10.35
N PHE A 167 -24.15 -10.47 11.63
CA PHE A 167 -25.25 -10.58 12.59
C PHE A 167 -26.43 -9.66 12.25
N ASN A 168 -26.17 -8.40 11.88
CA ASN A 168 -27.23 -7.48 11.45
C ASN A 168 -27.84 -7.84 10.10
N ALA A 169 -27.04 -8.39 9.17
CA ALA A 169 -27.57 -8.94 7.92
C ALA A 169 -28.51 -10.12 8.19
N LEU A 170 -28.12 -11.03 9.09
CA LEU A 170 -28.94 -12.16 9.51
C LEU A 170 -30.24 -11.71 10.20
N MET A 171 -30.17 -10.76 11.12
CA MET A 171 -31.34 -10.21 11.81
C MET A 171 -32.30 -9.49 10.87
N SER A 172 -31.80 -8.74 9.88
CA SER A 172 -32.65 -8.08 8.88
C SER A 172 -33.34 -9.07 7.93
N TRP A 173 -32.66 -10.18 7.59
CA TRP A 173 -33.24 -11.29 6.83
C TRP A 173 -34.33 -12.05 7.61
N ILE A 174 -34.11 -12.28 8.91
CA ILE A 174 -35.13 -12.89 9.78
C ILE A 174 -36.36 -11.97 9.90
N ARG A 175 -36.13 -10.65 9.96
CA ARG A 175 -37.21 -9.65 10.09
C ARG A 175 -38.00 -9.48 8.80
N SER A 176 -37.37 -9.61 7.62
CA SER A 176 -38.08 -9.58 6.32
C SER A 176 -38.89 -10.85 6.05
N ARG A 177 -38.48 -12.01 6.59
CA ARG A 177 -39.27 -13.25 6.56
C ARG A 177 -40.55 -13.23 7.39
N ARG A 178 -40.73 -12.24 8.27
CA ARG A 178 -41.96 -12.09 9.09
C ARG A 178 -43.02 -11.20 8.43
N LEU A 179 -42.76 -10.64 7.24
CA LEU A 179 -43.63 -9.68 6.55
C LEU A 179 -44.17 -10.18 5.21
N THR A 180 -44.19 -11.50 4.97
CA THR A 180 -45.08 -12.09 3.96
C THR A 180 -46.33 -12.57 4.68
N PRO A 181 -47.42 -11.77 4.71
CA PRO A 181 -48.70 -12.25 5.23
C PRO A 181 -49.13 -13.43 4.36
N ALA A 182 -49.63 -14.47 5.01
CA ALA A 182 -50.50 -15.42 4.35
C ALA A 182 -51.68 -14.66 3.72
N GLU A 183 -51.97 -15.03 2.48
CA GLU A 183 -53.25 -14.96 1.74
C GLU A 183 -54.31 -13.94 2.20
#